data_AF-A0A402B1G3-F1
#
_entry.id   AF-A0A402B1G3-F1
#
_cell.length_a   1.000
_cell.length_b   1.000
_cell.length_c   1.000
_cell.angle_alpha   90.00
_cell.angle_beta   90.00
_cell.angle_gamma   90.00
#
_symmetry.space_group_name_H-M   'P 1'
#
loop_
_entity.id
_entity.type
_entity.pdbx_description
1 polymer ?
#
loop_
_entity_poly.entity_id
_entity_poly.type
_entity_poly.pdbx_seq_one_letter_code
_entity_poly.pdbx_strand_id
1 'polypeptide(L)' 'MVKGQDIHVKPLRVSAHGYYAWALQHEIDHLNGILYLNHLDRPEDLRKIHEDDAVEEKVSVEKRK' A
#
# COMPACT_ATOMS: atom_id res chain seq x y z
N MET A 1 0.67 -4.35 -14.56
CA MET A 1 0.31 -5.79 -14.69
C MET A 1 1.36 -6.61 -13.97
N VAL A 2 0.94 -7.43 -13.01
CA VAL A 2 1.81 -8.33 -12.22
C VAL A 2 1.59 -9.77 -12.68
N LYS A 3 2.64 -10.60 -12.62
CA LYS A 3 2.57 -12.04 -12.91
C LYS A 3 2.98 -12.79 -11.65
N GLY A 4 2.37 -13.95 -11.42
CA GLY A 4 2.71 -14.80 -10.28
C GLY A 4 2.19 -16.22 -10.47
N GLN A 5 2.14 -16.95 -9.36
CA GLN A 5 1.53 -18.27 -9.28
C GLN A 5 0.56 -18.30 -8.11
N ASP A 6 -0.53 -19.05 -8.25
CA ASP A 6 -1.44 -19.30 -7.14
C ASP A 6 -0.87 -20.37 -6.19
N ILE A 7 -1.60 -20.67 -5.12
CA ILE A 7 -1.22 -21.70 -4.14
C ILE A 7 -1.11 -23.12 -4.74
N HIS A 8 -1.62 -23.32 -5.96
CA HIS A 8 -1.55 -24.57 -6.72
C HIS A 8 -0.55 -24.50 -7.88
N VAL A 9 0.35 -23.51 -7.87
CA VAL A 9 1.42 -23.31 -8.87
C VAL A 9 0.88 -22.99 -10.27
N LYS A 10 -0.40 -22.61 -10.38
CA LYS A 10 -0.96 -22.19 -11.67
C LYS A 10 -0.57 -20.75 -11.97
N PRO A 11 -0.17 -20.43 -13.20
CA PRO A 11 0.22 -19.07 -13.56
C PRO A 11 -0.96 -18.10 -13.48
N LEU A 12 -0.75 -16.95 -12.83
CA LEU A 12 -1.74 -15.87 -12.72
C LEU A 12 -1.19 -14.56 -13.29
N ARG A 13 -2.10 -13.72 -13.79
CA ARG A 13 -1.81 -12.35 -14.22
C ARG A 13 -2.85 -11.40 -13.66
N VAL A 14 -2.39 -10.36 -12.98
CA VAL A 14 -3.26 -9.37 -12.33
C VAL A 14 -3.02 -8.01 -12.97
N SER A 15 -4.08 -7.43 -13.51
CA SER A 15 -4.12 -6.02 -13.90
C SER A 15 -4.69 -5.23 -12.74
N ALA A 16 -3.89 -4.33 -12.18
CA ALA A 16 -4.24 -3.52 -11.03
C ALA A 16 -3.95 -2.06 -11.34
N HIS A 17 -4.77 -1.16 -10.80
CA HIS A 17 -4.68 0.28 -10.95
C HIS A 17 -4.96 0.96 -9.60
N GLY A 18 -4.51 2.21 -9.45
CA GLY A 18 -4.72 3.00 -8.23
C GLY A 18 -4.23 2.28 -6.97
N TYR A 19 -5.02 2.34 -5.90
CA TYR A 19 -4.69 1.74 -4.60
C TYR A 19 -4.41 0.24 -4.68
N TYR A 20 -5.09 -0.50 -5.57
CA TYR A 20 -4.82 -1.94 -5.71
C TYR A 20 -3.45 -2.21 -6.31
N ALA A 21 -3.00 -1.40 -7.28
CA ALA A 21 -1.64 -1.51 -7.80
C ALA A 21 -0.60 -1.17 -6.74
N TRP A 22 -0.92 -0.21 -5.87
CA TRP A 22 -0.02 0.24 -4.82
C TRP A 22 0.17 -0.81 -3.72
N ALA A 23 -0.92 -1.44 -3.27
CA ALA A 23 -0.86 -2.56 -2.35
C ALA A 23 -0.03 -3.72 -2.91
N LEU A 24 -0.24 -4.09 -4.18
CA LEU A 24 0.55 -5.15 -4.81
C LEU A 24 2.05 -4.81 -4.88
N GLN A 25 2.41 -3.57 -5.16
CA GLN A 25 3.82 -3.13 -5.15
C GLN A 25 4.43 -3.25 -3.75
N HIS A 26 3.71 -2.79 -2.71
CA HIS A 26 4.15 -2.89 -1.32
C HIS A 26 4.46 -4.33 -0.90
N GLU A 27 3.57 -5.26 -1.19
CA GLU A 27 3.78 -6.67 -0.83
C GLU A 27 4.94 -7.30 -1.62
N ILE A 28 5.13 -6.91 -2.89
CA ILE A 28 6.25 -7.39 -3.71
C ILE A 28 7.58 -6.84 -3.19
N ASP A 29 7.62 -5.58 -2.76
CA ASP A 29 8.81 -4.95 -2.20
C ASP A 29 9.29 -5.67 -0.93
N HIS A 30 8.37 -6.14 -0.11
CA HIS A 30 8.70 -6.97 1.06
C HIS A 30 9.41 -8.27 0.69
N LEU A 31 9.11 -8.88 -0.46
CA LEU A 31 9.85 -10.06 -0.95
C LEU A 31 11.31 -9.72 -1.29
N ASN A 32 11.60 -8.46 -1.59
CA ASN A 32 12.94 -7.96 -1.88
C ASN A 32 13.61 -7.31 -0.65
N GLY A 33 13.00 -7.39 0.53
CA GLY A 33 13.49 -6.74 1.75
C GLY A 33 13.40 -5.21 1.72
N ILE A 34 12.60 -4.64 0.83
CA ILE A 34 12.37 -3.20 0.70
C ILE A 34 11.15 -2.84 1.56
N LEU A 35 11.32 -1.84 2.43
CA LEU A 35 10.22 -1.27 3.21
C LEU A 35 9.70 -0.01 2.53
N TYR A 36 8.48 0.38 2.86
CA TYR A 36 7.89 1.63 2.34
C TYR A 36 8.79 2.85 2.61
N LEU A 37 9.48 2.86 3.76
CA LEU A 37 10.41 3.92 4.14
C LEU A 37 11.58 4.10 3.18
N ASN A 38 11.94 3.07 2.42
CA ASN A 38 13.02 3.15 1.43
C ASN A 38 12.64 3.99 0.21
N HIS A 39 11.35 4.20 -0.04
CA HIS A 39 10.83 4.99 -1.15
C HIS A 39 10.56 6.44 -0.79
N LEU A 40 10.90 6.84 0.44
CA LEU A 40 10.66 8.20 0.91
C LEU A 40 11.67 9.15 0.25
N ASP A 41 11.18 10.16 -0.48
CA ASP A 41 12.05 11.14 -1.13
C ASP A 41 12.83 11.96 -0.09
N ARG A 42 12.15 12.34 1.01
CA ARG A 42 12.75 13.13 2.09
C ARG A 42 12.28 12.62 3.45
N PRO A 43 13.14 12.58 4.48
CA PRO A 43 12.76 12.17 5.84
C PRO A 43 11.60 12.99 6.44
N GLU A 44 11.44 14.23 5.97
CA GLU A 44 10.44 15.20 6.41
C GLU A 44 9.01 14.84 5.97
N ASP A 45 8.86 13.92 5.01
CA ASP A 45 7.55 13.45 4.54
C ASP A 45 6.88 12.51 5.57
N LEU A 46 7.64 12.07 6.59
CA LEU A 46 7.09 11.31 7.71
C LEU A 46 6.38 12.23 8.70
N ARG A 47 5.08 12.00 8.87
CA ARG A 47 4.33 12.54 10.00
C ARG A 47 4.11 11.45 11.05
N LYS A 48 4.26 11.82 12.31
CA LYS A 48 3.86 10.95 13.42
C LYS A 48 2.33 10.96 13.50
N ILE A 49 1.74 9.78 13.59
CA ILE A 49 0.30 9.62 13.75
C ILE A 49 0.02 9.55 15.26
N HIS A 50 -0.81 10.47 15.75
CA HIS A 50 -1.36 10.49 17.11
C HIS A 50 -2.74 9.80 17.14
N GLU A 51 -3.17 9.33 18.31
CA GLU A 51 -4.47 8.65 18.45
C GLU A 51 -5.65 9.54 18.01
N ASP A 52 -5.51 10.87 18.19
CA ASP A 52 -6.50 11.86 17.77
C ASP A 52 -6.61 11.98 16.23
N ASP A 53 -5.53 11.73 15.48
CA ASP A 53 -5.51 11.79 14.01
C ASP A 53 -6.40 10.68 13.40
N ALA A 54 -6.52 9.55 14.08
CA ALA A 54 -7.35 8.43 13.64
C ALA A 54 -8.85 8.73 13.70
N VAL A 55 -9.25 9.76 14.46
CA VAL A 55 -10.64 10.21 14.56
C VAL A 55 -10.99 11.14 13.39
N GLU A 56 -10.08 12.04 13.01
CA GLU A 56 -10.28 12.98 11.89
C GLU A 56 -10.44 12.28 10.54
N GLU A 57 -9.67 11.20 10.29
CA GLU A 57 -9.74 10.46 9.04
C GLU A 57 -11.09 9.75 8.88
N LYS A 58 -11.64 9.18 9.96
CA LYS A 58 -12.98 8.55 9.98
C LYS A 58 -14.09 9.57 9.74
N VAL A 59 -14.00 10.76 10.35
CA VAL A 59 -14.97 11.84 10.16
C VAL A 59 -14.95 12.37 8.72
N SER A 60 -13.77 12.43 8.10
CA SER A 60 -13.57 12.89 6.71
C SER A 60 -14.13 11.92 5.68
N VAL A 61 -14.02 10.62 5.93
CA VAL A 61 -14.57 9.56 5.07
C VAL A 61 -16.10 9.48 5.19
N GLU A 62 -16.65 9.65 6.40
CA GLU A 62 -18.11 9.62 6.63
C GLU A 62 -18.83 10.85 6.02
N LYS A 63 -18.20 12.04 6.04
CA LYS A 63 -18.77 13.25 5.42
C LYS A 63 -18.80 13.24 3.89
N ARG A 64 -18.09 12.30 3.25
CA ARG A 64 -18.03 12.16 1.78
C ARG A 64 -18.94 11.05 1.25
N LYS A 65 -19.79 10.48 2.11
CA LYS A 65 -20.82 9.50 1.76
C LYS A 65 -22.20 10.13 1.86
#